data_AF-A0A7L3MJB3-F1
#
_entry.id   AF-A0A7L3MJB3-F1
#
_cell.length_a   1.000
_cell.length_b   1.000
_cell.length_c   1.000
_cell.angle_alpha   90.00
_cell.angle_beta   90.00
_cell.angle_gamma   90.00
#
_symmetry.space_group_name_H-M   'P 1'
#
loop_
_entity.id
_entity.type
_entity.pdbx_description
1 polymer ?
#
loop_
_entity_poly.entity_id
_entity_poly.type
_entity_poly.pdbx_seq_one_letter_code
_entity_poly.pdbx_strand_id
1 'polypeptide(L)'
;SRLWRARESRSPAMPADGELLSAAAARPEPGEQQYLQQVRHILQHGHRREDRTGTGTISVFGMQARYSLRDQFPLLTTKRVFWKGVLEELLWFIKGSTNAKELSAKGVKIWDANGSREFLDKQGFSTREEGDLGPVYGFQWRHFGAEYKDMHTGNP
;
A
#
# COMPACT_ATOMS: atom_id res chain seq x y z
N SER A 1 65.54 -28.48 -39.67
CA SER A 1 65.43 -27.48 -38.58
C SER A 1 63.98 -27.09 -38.40
N ARG A 2 63.45 -27.26 -37.17
CA ARG A 2 62.25 -26.63 -36.54
C ARG A 2 60.95 -26.62 -37.37
N LEU A 3 59.98 -27.51 -37.12
CA LEU A 3 58.91 -27.47 -36.08
C LEU A 3 57.88 -26.33 -36.24
N TRP A 4 56.61 -26.66 -35.91
CA TRP A 4 55.39 -25.85 -35.67
C TRP A 4 54.30 -26.00 -36.76
N ARG A 5 53.48 -27.07 -36.74
CA ARG A 5 52.26 -27.37 -35.94
C ARG A 5 51.03 -26.52 -36.28
N ALA A 6 49.98 -27.25 -36.66
CA ALA A 6 48.62 -26.79 -36.93
C ALA A 6 48.02 -26.00 -35.76
N ARG A 7 47.31 -24.92 -36.09
CA ARG A 7 46.53 -24.12 -35.16
C ARG A 7 45.15 -24.76 -35.04
N GLU A 8 44.96 -25.57 -34.00
CA GLU A 8 43.65 -26.07 -33.60
C GLU A 8 42.71 -24.90 -33.30
N SER A 9 41.51 -24.95 -33.89
CA SER A 9 40.39 -24.09 -33.56
C SER A 9 39.96 -24.36 -32.11
N ARG A 10 40.38 -23.49 -31.19
CA ARG A 10 39.78 -23.46 -29.85
C ARG A 10 38.38 -22.87 -29.98
N SER A 11 37.36 -23.72 -29.84
CA SER A 11 36.02 -23.27 -29.45
C SER A 11 36.14 -22.41 -28.18
N PRO A 12 35.39 -21.30 -28.05
CA PRO A 12 35.35 -20.57 -26.80
C PRO A 12 34.86 -21.52 -25.71
N ALA A 13 35.63 -21.65 -24.63
CA ALA A 13 35.23 -22.43 -23.48
C ALA A 13 33.88 -21.90 -22.98
N MET A 14 32.90 -22.79 -22.85
CA MET A 14 31.68 -22.50 -22.09
C MET A 14 32.13 -22.16 -20.66
N PRO A 15 31.65 -21.04 -20.08
CA PRO A 15 32.00 -20.72 -18.70
C PRO A 15 31.53 -21.84 -17.78
N ALA A 16 32.33 -22.16 -16.77
CA ALA A 16 31.99 -23.17 -15.79
C ALA A 16 30.69 -22.76 -15.06
N ASP A 17 29.86 -23.75 -14.73
CA ASP A 17 28.53 -23.58 -14.12
C ASP A 17 28.51 -22.68 -12.86
N GLY A 18 29.67 -22.43 -12.24
CA GLY A 18 29.84 -21.52 -11.11
C GLY A 18 29.88 -20.02 -11.43
N GLU A 19 30.19 -19.60 -12.66
CA GLU A 19 30.22 -18.17 -13.04
C GLU A 19 28.83 -17.61 -13.41
N LEU A 20 27.90 -18.47 -13.81
CA LEU A 20 26.51 -18.09 -14.09
C LEU A 20 25.70 -17.76 -12.83
N LEU A 21 26.17 -18.17 -11.66
CA LEU A 21 25.49 -17.94 -10.37
C LEU A 21 25.81 -16.58 -9.74
N SER A 22 26.79 -15.83 -10.27
CA SER A 22 27.22 -14.56 -9.68
C SER A 22 26.59 -13.30 -10.31
N ALA A 23 25.87 -13.44 -11.43
CA ALA A 23 25.17 -12.31 -12.08
C ALA A 23 23.65 -12.31 -11.82
N ALA A 24 23.12 -13.34 -11.16
CA ALA A 24 21.74 -13.42 -10.69
C ALA A 24 21.56 -12.72 -9.33
N ALA A 25 22.24 -11.59 -9.12
CA ALA A 25 21.99 -10.74 -7.97
C ALA A 25 20.53 -10.24 -8.03
N ALA A 26 19.68 -10.93 -7.27
CA ALA A 26 18.36 -10.53 -6.81
C ALA A 26 17.51 -9.79 -7.86
N ARG A 27 16.91 -10.52 -8.81
CA ARG A 27 15.64 -10.01 -9.35
C ARG A 27 14.67 -9.96 -8.16
N PRO A 28 14.15 -8.79 -7.78
CA PRO A 28 13.17 -8.73 -6.71
C PRO A 28 12.01 -9.63 -7.10
N GLU A 29 11.54 -10.45 -6.16
CA GLU A 29 10.30 -11.20 -6.30
C GLU A 29 9.23 -10.27 -6.90
N PRO A 30 8.46 -10.72 -7.91
CA PRO A 30 7.39 -9.91 -8.50
C PRO A 30 6.58 -9.26 -7.38
N GLY A 31 6.31 -7.96 -7.47
CA GLY A 31 5.81 -7.18 -6.34
C GLY A 31 4.61 -7.83 -5.63
N GLU A 32 3.70 -8.41 -6.40
CA GLU A 32 2.54 -9.13 -5.88
C GLU A 32 2.90 -10.41 -5.09
N GLN A 33 3.95 -11.16 -5.47
CA GLN A 33 4.40 -12.33 -4.70
C GLN A 33 4.87 -11.94 -3.30
N GLN A 34 5.48 -10.76 -3.14
CA GLN A 34 5.85 -10.27 -1.81
C GLN A 34 4.61 -10.12 -0.92
N TYR A 35 3.55 -9.49 -1.42
CA TYR A 35 2.28 -9.38 -0.69
C TYR A 35 1.70 -10.75 -0.32
N LEU A 36 1.65 -11.70 -1.27
CA LEU A 36 1.10 -13.05 -1.02
C LEU A 36 1.93 -13.85 0.00
N GLN A 37 3.25 -13.75 -0.06
CA GLN A 37 4.16 -14.37 0.90
C GLN A 37 3.97 -13.78 2.30
N GLN A 38 3.76 -12.46 2.41
CA GLN A 38 3.46 -11.81 3.67
C GLN A 38 2.15 -12.29 4.28
N VAL A 39 1.07 -12.36 3.49
CA VAL A 39 -0.22 -12.92 3.95
C VAL A 39 -0.04 -14.36 4.43
N ARG A 40 0.67 -15.20 3.66
CA ARG A 40 0.96 -16.58 4.06
C ARG A 40 1.74 -16.65 5.38
N HIS A 41 2.76 -15.80 5.53
CA HIS A 41 3.57 -15.75 6.74
C HIS A 41 2.73 -15.38 7.97
N ILE A 42 1.85 -14.37 7.86
CA ILE A 42 0.92 -13.97 8.93
C ILE A 42 0.01 -15.13 9.32
N LEU A 43 -0.54 -15.86 8.34
CA LEU A 43 -1.44 -16.99 8.62
C LEU A 43 -0.73 -18.17 9.30
N GLN A 44 0.54 -18.40 9.00
CA GLN A 44 1.31 -19.53 9.52
C GLN A 44 1.97 -19.25 10.87
N HIS A 45 2.46 -18.02 11.09
CA HIS A 45 3.32 -17.68 12.24
C HIS A 45 2.77 -16.53 13.09
N GLY A 46 1.65 -15.91 12.69
CA GLY A 46 1.08 -14.78 13.40
C GLY A 46 0.40 -15.16 14.72
N HIS A 47 0.35 -14.18 15.62
CA HIS A 47 -0.33 -14.32 16.90
C HIS A 47 -1.76 -13.78 16.81
N ARG A 48 -2.71 -14.53 17.38
CA ARG A 48 -4.09 -14.06 17.55
C ARG A 48 -4.14 -12.93 18.56
N ARG A 49 -4.87 -11.86 18.25
CA ARG A 49 -5.07 -10.69 19.10
C ARG A 49 -6.51 -10.21 19.01
N GLU A 50 -7.06 -9.75 20.12
CA GLU A 50 -8.34 -9.04 20.14
C GLU A 50 -8.17 -7.59 19.67
N ASP A 51 -9.23 -7.00 19.15
CA ASP A 51 -9.25 -5.61 18.66
C ASP A 51 -10.51 -4.86 19.12
N ARG A 52 -10.53 -3.54 18.89
CA ARG A 52 -11.65 -2.68 19.28
C ARG A 52 -12.97 -2.97 18.56
N THR A 53 -12.97 -3.78 17.50
CA THR A 53 -14.18 -4.15 16.77
C THR A 53 -14.77 -5.46 17.28
N GLY A 54 -14.03 -6.21 18.13
CA GLY A 54 -14.43 -7.51 18.63
C GLY A 54 -14.30 -8.64 17.60
N THR A 55 -13.72 -8.35 16.43
CA THR A 55 -13.50 -9.36 15.36
C THR A 55 -12.21 -10.13 15.61
N GLY A 56 -11.19 -9.45 16.12
CA GLY A 56 -9.86 -9.99 16.33
C GLY A 56 -9.05 -10.12 15.04
N THR A 57 -7.74 -10.30 15.19
CA THR A 57 -6.77 -10.35 14.09
C THR A 57 -5.71 -11.43 14.32
N ILE A 58 -5.06 -11.88 13.24
CA ILE A 58 -3.79 -12.62 13.29
C ILE A 58 -2.71 -11.66 12.81
N SER A 59 -1.66 -11.47 13.61
CA SER A 59 -0.67 -10.41 13.35
C SER A 59 0.77 -10.84 13.59
N VAL A 60 1.67 -10.27 12.81
CA VAL A 60 3.13 -10.28 12.99
C VAL A 60 3.60 -8.82 13.00
N PHE A 61 4.67 -8.52 13.73
CA PHE A 61 5.22 -7.16 13.82
C PHE A 61 6.40 -6.97 12.85
N GLY A 62 6.48 -5.79 12.22
CA GLY A 62 7.69 -5.36 11.49
C GLY A 62 7.90 -5.98 10.11
N MET A 63 6.86 -6.11 9.28
CA MET A 63 6.98 -6.63 7.91
C MET A 63 7.29 -5.51 6.90
N GLN A 64 8.05 -5.81 5.84
CA GLN A 64 8.43 -4.86 4.78
C GLN A 64 8.21 -5.46 3.38
N ALA A 65 7.69 -4.65 2.45
CA ALA A 65 7.63 -4.95 1.01
C ALA A 65 8.35 -3.83 0.22
N ARG A 66 8.81 -4.15 -0.99
CA ARG A 66 9.41 -3.18 -1.93
C ARG A 66 8.83 -3.38 -3.32
N TYR A 67 8.28 -2.30 -3.89
CA TYR A 67 7.66 -2.31 -5.21
C TYR A 67 8.43 -1.40 -6.15
N SER A 68 8.80 -1.89 -7.34
CA SER A 68 9.37 -1.03 -8.40
C SER A 68 8.25 -0.27 -9.10
N LEU A 69 8.41 1.04 -9.28
CA LEU A 69 7.47 1.91 -10.00
C LEU A 69 7.97 2.30 -11.40
N ARG A 70 9.14 1.83 -11.84
CA ARG A 70 9.74 2.24 -13.13
C ARG A 70 8.94 1.73 -14.32
N ASP A 71 8.57 0.45 -14.28
CA ASP A 71 8.00 -0.27 -15.42
C ASP A 71 6.61 -0.87 -15.11
N GLN A 72 6.08 -0.62 -13.91
CA GLN A 72 4.81 -1.22 -13.45
C GLN A 72 4.12 -0.37 -12.38
N PHE A 73 2.81 -0.55 -12.25
CA PHE A 73 2.01 -0.02 -11.14
C PHE A 73 1.62 -1.19 -10.22
N PRO A 74 1.92 -1.14 -8.90
CA PRO A 74 1.74 -2.28 -7.99
C PRO A 74 0.28 -2.47 -7.55
N LEU A 75 -0.60 -2.70 -8.52
CA LEU A 75 -1.99 -3.08 -8.29
C LEU A 75 -2.10 -4.60 -8.25
N LEU A 76 -2.72 -5.15 -7.22
CA LEU A 76 -2.94 -6.59 -7.09
C LEU A 76 -3.75 -7.12 -8.28
N THR A 77 -3.32 -8.25 -8.84
CA THR A 77 -3.98 -8.94 -9.96
C THR A 77 -4.78 -10.17 -9.50
N THR A 78 -4.40 -10.77 -8.38
CA THR A 78 -5.10 -11.90 -7.73
C THR A 78 -6.48 -11.54 -7.19
N LYS A 79 -6.79 -10.25 -7.06
CA LYS A 79 -8.11 -9.74 -6.68
C LYS A 79 -8.38 -8.43 -7.43
N ARG A 80 -9.60 -8.30 -7.96
CA ARG A 80 -10.04 -7.03 -8.54
C ARG A 80 -10.09 -5.93 -7.46
N VAL A 81 -9.26 -4.90 -7.63
CA VAL A 81 -9.21 -3.73 -6.74
C VAL A 81 -10.20 -2.67 -7.23
N PHE A 82 -10.90 -2.02 -6.29
CA PHE A 82 -11.79 -0.90 -6.58
C PHE A 82 -11.00 0.39 -6.83
N TRP A 83 -10.42 0.51 -8.03
CA TRP A 83 -9.50 1.61 -8.39
C TRP A 83 -10.10 3.01 -8.23
N LYS A 84 -11.37 3.20 -8.62
CA LYS A 84 -12.06 4.49 -8.47
C LYS A 84 -12.04 4.97 -7.01
N GLY A 85 -12.26 4.08 -6.05
CA GLY A 85 -12.21 4.43 -4.63
C GLY A 85 -10.84 4.92 -4.20
N VAL A 86 -9.78 4.19 -4.59
CA VAL A 86 -8.38 4.54 -4.26
C VAL A 86 -8.00 5.92 -4.81
N LEU A 87 -8.34 6.19 -6.07
CA LEU A 87 -8.00 7.45 -6.72
C LEU A 87 -8.77 8.64 -6.11
N GLU A 88 -10.08 8.51 -5.94
CA GLU A 88 -10.92 9.59 -5.39
C GLU A 88 -10.56 9.92 -3.94
N GLU A 89 -10.23 8.91 -3.13
CA GLU A 89 -9.74 9.11 -1.76
C GLU A 89 -8.41 9.87 -1.74
N LEU A 90 -7.45 9.49 -2.59
CA LEU A 90 -6.17 10.18 -2.67
C LEU A 90 -6.35 11.65 -3.10
N LEU A 91 -7.20 11.92 -4.09
CA LEU A 91 -7.50 13.29 -4.52
C LEU A 91 -8.20 14.09 -3.41
N TRP A 92 -9.07 13.44 -2.63
CA TRP A 92 -9.73 14.04 -1.47
C TRP A 92 -8.73 14.41 -0.36
N PHE A 93 -7.73 13.56 -0.08
CA PHE A 93 -6.61 13.91 0.82
C PHE A 93 -5.80 15.09 0.29
N ILE A 94 -5.42 15.08 -1.00
CA ILE A 94 -4.64 16.18 -1.61
C ILE A 94 -5.40 17.51 -1.56
N LYS A 95 -6.73 17.49 -1.76
CA LYS A 95 -7.61 18.66 -1.63
C LYS A 95 -7.62 19.22 -0.18
N GLY A 96 -7.27 18.40 0.81
CA GLY A 96 -7.35 18.75 2.22
C GLY A 96 -8.75 18.57 2.82
N SER A 97 -9.63 17.86 2.12
CA SER A 97 -11.03 17.68 2.54
C SER A 97 -11.13 16.72 3.73
N THR A 98 -12.13 16.95 4.58
CA THR A 98 -12.49 16.11 5.74
C THR A 98 -13.95 15.69 5.73
N ASN A 99 -14.71 16.11 4.70
CA ASN A 99 -16.11 15.78 4.51
C ASN A 99 -16.27 14.46 3.73
N ALA A 100 -16.71 13.40 4.41
CA ALA A 100 -16.95 12.08 3.82
C ALA A 100 -18.03 12.12 2.72
N LYS A 101 -19.02 13.02 2.80
CA LYS A 101 -20.12 13.14 1.83
C LYS A 101 -19.61 13.48 0.42
N GLU A 102 -18.46 14.14 0.29
CA GLU A 102 -17.83 14.39 -1.02
C GLU A 102 -17.46 13.08 -1.73
N LEU A 103 -16.98 12.08 -0.99
CA LEU A 103 -16.67 10.76 -1.53
C LEU A 103 -17.96 9.98 -1.81
N SER A 104 -18.92 10.00 -0.89
CA SER A 104 -20.20 9.30 -1.05
C SER A 104 -20.96 9.79 -2.27
N ALA A 105 -20.96 11.11 -2.55
CA ALA A 105 -21.56 11.72 -3.73
C ALA A 105 -20.93 11.23 -5.05
N LYS A 106 -19.66 10.81 -5.01
CA LYS A 106 -18.96 10.19 -6.15
C LYS A 106 -19.11 8.67 -6.21
N GLY A 107 -19.91 8.08 -5.31
CA GLY A 107 -20.13 6.64 -5.20
C GLY A 107 -19.00 5.90 -4.48
N VAL A 108 -18.17 6.60 -3.71
CA VAL A 108 -17.07 6.03 -2.91
C VAL A 108 -17.50 6.04 -1.44
N LYS A 109 -17.83 4.86 -0.90
CA LYS A 109 -18.51 4.71 0.40
C LYS A 109 -17.61 4.22 1.54
N ILE A 110 -16.30 4.18 1.33
CA ILE A 110 -15.33 3.58 2.27
C ILE A 110 -15.29 4.31 3.63
N TRP A 111 -15.73 5.56 3.69
CA TRP A 111 -15.78 6.38 4.92
C TRP A 111 -17.20 6.56 5.49
N ASP A 112 -18.26 6.07 4.83
CA ASP A 112 -19.66 6.29 5.24
C ASP A 112 -19.91 5.81 6.67
N ALA A 113 -19.38 4.62 7.03
CA ALA A 113 -19.55 4.03 8.35
C ALA A 113 -18.83 4.83 9.45
N ASN A 114 -17.70 5.47 9.13
CA ASN A 114 -16.93 6.28 10.09
C ASN A 114 -17.45 7.71 10.20
N GLY A 115 -18.15 8.20 9.18
CA GLY A 115 -18.81 9.50 9.18
C GLY A 115 -20.25 9.47 9.66
N SER A 116 -20.84 8.31 9.94
CA SER A 116 -22.24 8.19 10.34
C SER A 116 -22.51 8.85 11.69
N ARG A 117 -23.74 9.36 11.88
CA ARG A 117 -24.17 9.94 13.16
C ARG A 117 -23.92 8.98 14.34
N GLU A 118 -24.32 7.72 14.20
CA GLU A 118 -24.15 6.69 15.22
C GLU A 118 -22.69 6.49 15.62
N PHE A 119 -21.79 6.42 14.63
CA PHE A 119 -20.37 6.23 14.91
C PHE A 119 -19.78 7.45 15.61
N LEU A 120 -20.09 8.66 15.14
CA LEU A 120 -19.61 9.90 15.74
C LEU A 120 -20.08 10.05 17.19
N ASP A 121 -21.35 9.75 17.49
CA ASP A 121 -21.87 9.76 18.85
C ASP A 121 -21.18 8.74 19.75
N LYS A 122 -20.99 7.51 19.24
CA LYS A 122 -20.28 6.45 19.95
C LYS A 122 -18.82 6.82 20.27
N GLN A 123 -18.18 7.65 19.44
CA GLN A 123 -16.83 8.16 19.68
C GLN A 123 -16.81 9.45 20.52
N GLY A 124 -17.96 9.98 20.95
CA GLY A 124 -18.08 11.20 21.74
C GLY A 124 -18.06 12.50 20.93
N PHE A 125 -18.18 12.43 19.60
CA PHE A 125 -18.22 13.58 18.69
C PHE A 125 -19.66 14.03 18.42
N SER A 126 -20.44 14.24 19.48
CA SER A 126 -21.88 14.59 19.38
C SER A 126 -22.15 15.94 18.73
N THR A 127 -21.19 16.86 18.76
CA THR A 127 -21.30 18.20 18.17
C THR A 127 -20.87 18.28 16.71
N ARG A 128 -20.16 17.26 16.19
CA ARG A 128 -19.73 17.24 14.79
C ARG A 128 -20.91 16.92 13.87
N GLU A 129 -20.95 17.52 12.69
CA GLU A 129 -21.95 17.15 11.68
C GLU A 129 -21.72 15.72 11.18
N GLU A 130 -22.78 15.00 10.80
CA GLU A 130 -22.63 13.74 10.08
C GLU A 130 -21.79 13.95 8.80
N GLY A 131 -20.81 13.08 8.57
CA GLY A 131 -19.83 13.18 7.50
C GLY A 131 -18.57 13.98 7.84
N ASP A 132 -18.55 14.72 8.96
CA ASP A 132 -17.35 15.42 9.44
C ASP A 132 -16.40 14.44 10.13
N LEU A 133 -15.35 14.02 9.43
CA LEU A 133 -14.36 13.08 9.95
C LEU A 133 -13.36 13.75 10.93
N GLY A 134 -13.40 15.07 11.07
CA GLY A 134 -12.41 15.82 11.83
C GLY A 134 -11.07 16.00 11.09
N PRO A 135 -10.00 16.40 11.79
CA PRO A 135 -8.72 16.75 11.20
C PRO A 135 -7.88 15.51 10.82
N VAL A 136 -8.40 14.70 9.89
CA VAL A 136 -7.77 13.48 9.37
C VAL A 136 -6.72 13.79 8.29
N TYR A 137 -6.30 12.78 7.52
CA TYR A 137 -5.20 12.84 6.57
C TYR A 137 -5.13 14.12 5.73
N GLY A 138 -6.22 14.47 5.02
CA GLY A 138 -6.24 15.63 4.14
C GLY A 138 -5.93 16.93 4.88
N PHE A 139 -6.62 17.17 6.01
CA PHE A 139 -6.37 18.35 6.83
C PHE A 139 -4.91 18.40 7.31
N GLN A 140 -4.36 17.30 7.82
CA GLN A 140 -2.97 17.28 8.30
C GLN A 140 -1.96 17.50 7.18
N TRP A 141 -2.24 17.02 5.96
CA TRP A 141 -1.34 17.24 4.81
C TRP A 141 -1.28 18.70 4.38
N ARG A 142 -2.36 19.46 4.58
CA ARG A 142 -2.49 20.85 4.08
C ARG A 142 -2.40 21.91 5.19
N HIS A 143 -2.72 21.54 6.43
CA HIS A 143 -2.94 22.43 7.58
C HIS A 143 -2.35 21.85 8.88
N PHE A 144 -1.20 21.20 8.81
CA PHE A 144 -0.55 20.63 9.99
C PHE A 144 -0.37 21.67 11.10
N GLY A 145 -0.86 21.36 12.31
CA GLY A 145 -0.78 22.24 13.48
C GLY A 145 -1.84 23.35 13.57
N ALA A 146 -2.74 23.47 12.58
CA ALA A 146 -3.86 24.40 12.64
C ALA A 146 -4.99 23.88 13.56
N GLU A 147 -5.72 24.81 14.16
CA GLU A 147 -6.95 24.49 14.92
C GLU A 147 -8.05 24.05 13.96
N TYR A 148 -8.66 22.89 14.21
CA TYR A 148 -9.79 22.38 13.45
C TYR A 148 -11.10 22.91 14.00
N LYS A 149 -11.93 23.51 13.14
CA LYS A 149 -13.26 24.01 13.51
C LYS A 149 -14.36 23.05 13.07
N ASP A 150 -14.50 22.89 11.76
CA ASP A 150 -15.46 21.99 11.12
C ASP A 150 -14.99 21.64 9.70
N MET A 151 -15.71 20.75 9.02
CA MET A 151 -15.41 20.34 7.64
C MET A 151 -15.73 21.39 6.56
N HIS A 152 -16.37 22.50 6.92
CA HIS A 152 -16.80 23.56 5.99
C HIS A 152 -15.83 24.73 5.94
N THR A 153 -15.05 24.91 7.00
CA THR A 153 -14.08 25.99 7.14
C THR A 153 -12.98 25.75 6.11
N GLY A 154 -13.15 26.37 4.95
CA GLY A 154 -12.23 26.30 3.84
C GLY A 154 -10.86 26.80 4.26
N ASN A 155 -9.86 25.94 4.04
CA ASN A 155 -8.55 26.25 3.44
C ASN A 155 -8.27 27.79 3.40
N PRO A 156 -7.75 28.42 4.47
CA PRO A 156 -7.21 29.76 4.34
C PRO A 156 -6.07 29.81 3.32
#